data_AF-A0A060ST03-F1
#
_entry.id   AF-A0A060ST03-F1
#
_cell.length_a   1.000
_cell.length_b   1.000
_cell.length_c   1.000
_cell.angle_alpha   90.00
_cell.angle_beta   90.00
_cell.angle_gamma   90.00
#
_symmetry.space_group_name_H-M   'P 1'
#
loop_
_entity.id
_entity.type
_entity.pdbx_description
1 polymer ?
#
loop_
_entity_poly.entity_id
_entity_poly.type
_entity_poly.pdbx_seq_one_letter_code
_entity_poly.pdbx_strand_id
1 'polypeptide(L)'
;MSDSSDSEDSAYLPNRSKSQPTSSTGADADAAPQPPPLCGCAYLQALHERIHAGSYVTTGGDYLEAIFTHRDAFFAYPPAHRGCAVGFSDLARDLEMRELSWGRTWRADWEGDSEAAAAFRHEAWVIANAFA
;
A
#
# COMPACT_ATOMS: atom_id res chain seq x y z
N MET A 1 47.13 14.55 46.50
CA MET A 1 47.66 13.99 45.24
C MET A 1 46.49 13.97 44.27
N SER A 2 46.66 14.69 43.17
CA SER A 2 45.69 14.97 42.11
C SER A 2 45.41 13.71 41.27
N ASP A 3 44.20 13.61 40.72
CA ASP A 3 44.03 13.74 39.27
C ASP A 3 42.56 14.03 38.93
N SER A 4 42.37 15.17 38.28
CA SER A 4 41.12 15.67 37.74
C SER A 4 40.95 15.12 36.33
N SER A 5 39.81 14.49 36.02
CA SER A 5 39.45 14.12 34.65
C SER A 5 38.50 15.18 34.11
N ASP A 6 39.05 16.07 33.28
CA ASP A 6 38.34 17.10 32.53
C ASP A 6 38.46 16.76 31.04
N SER A 7 37.34 16.72 30.31
CA SER A 7 37.30 16.63 28.84
C SER A 7 35.93 17.10 28.33
N GLU A 8 35.83 18.41 28.12
CA GLU A 8 35.25 19.15 26.98
C GLU A 8 34.21 18.44 26.10
N ASP A 9 32.96 18.93 26.05
CA ASP A 9 32.46 19.96 25.12
C ASP A 9 32.77 19.67 23.64
N SER A 10 31.73 19.32 22.87
CA SER A 10 31.76 19.44 21.42
C SER A 10 30.37 19.76 20.91
N ALA A 11 30.26 21.02 20.52
CA ALA A 11 29.08 21.72 20.09
C ALA A 11 28.41 21.13 18.83
N TYR A 12 27.09 21.33 18.81
CA TYR A 12 26.19 21.27 17.65
C TYR A 12 26.81 21.96 16.41
N LEU A 13 26.85 21.28 15.26
CA LEU A 13 26.96 21.93 13.96
C LEU A 13 25.94 21.36 12.96
N PRO A 14 25.06 22.19 12.38
CA PRO A 14 24.10 21.79 11.37
C PRO A 14 24.78 21.77 10.00
N ASN A 15 24.85 20.62 9.34
CA ASN A 15 25.37 20.59 7.97
C ASN A 15 24.26 21.00 6.98
N ARG A 16 24.15 22.31 6.75
CA ARG A 16 23.42 22.88 5.61
C ARG A 16 24.42 23.16 4.49
N SER A 17 24.65 22.16 3.64
CA SER A 17 25.41 22.33 2.40
C SER A 17 24.48 22.15 1.20
N LYS A 18 24.09 23.28 0.61
CA LYS A 18 23.55 23.35 -0.74
C LYS A 18 24.68 23.00 -1.71
N SER A 19 24.49 21.98 -2.53
CA SER A 19 25.20 21.85 -3.80
C SER A 19 24.44 20.91 -4.72
N GLN A 20 23.65 21.51 -5.60
CA GLN A 20 23.30 20.90 -6.87
C GLN A 20 24.58 20.89 -7.74
N PRO A 21 24.85 19.80 -8.47
CA PRO A 21 24.95 19.97 -9.92
C PRO A 21 24.28 18.83 -10.71
N THR A 22 23.56 19.27 -11.75
CA THR A 22 23.47 18.73 -13.12
C THR A 22 23.82 17.27 -13.42
N SER A 23 22.84 16.61 -14.01
CA SER A 23 22.88 15.50 -15.00
C SER A 23 24.24 15.13 -15.58
N SER A 24 24.64 13.87 -15.49
CA SER A 24 24.37 12.87 -16.55
C SER A 24 25.24 11.61 -16.41
N THR A 25 24.61 10.48 -16.80
CA THR A 25 25.21 9.26 -17.37
C THR A 25 25.95 8.27 -16.45
N GLY A 26 25.32 7.11 -16.29
CA GLY A 26 26.00 5.83 -16.44
C GLY A 26 26.52 5.17 -15.17
N ALA A 27 25.66 4.41 -14.50
CA ALA A 27 26.07 3.16 -13.86
C ALA A 27 24.84 2.25 -13.81
N ASP A 28 24.81 1.30 -14.73
CA ASP A 28 23.94 0.13 -14.68
C ASP A 28 24.13 -0.55 -13.32
N ALA A 29 23.15 -0.36 -12.44
CA ALA A 29 22.93 -1.26 -11.32
C ALA A 29 21.61 -1.97 -11.62
N ASP A 30 21.75 -3.28 -11.79
CA ASP A 30 20.77 -4.34 -11.94
C ASP A 30 19.57 -4.19 -10.98
N ALA A 31 18.74 -3.18 -11.22
CA ALA A 31 17.51 -2.96 -10.49
C ALA A 31 16.48 -3.91 -11.10
N ALA A 32 16.25 -5.02 -10.40
CA ALA A 32 15.10 -5.88 -10.65
C ALA A 32 13.86 -5.01 -10.91
N PRO A 33 13.01 -5.35 -11.90
CA PRO A 33 11.84 -4.54 -12.22
C PRO A 33 11.03 -4.28 -10.95
N GLN A 34 11.04 -3.04 -10.47
CA GLN A 34 10.20 -2.67 -9.34
C GLN A 34 8.75 -2.91 -9.80
N PRO A 35 7.96 -3.72 -9.08
CA PRO A 35 6.55 -3.90 -9.44
C PRO A 35 5.87 -2.52 -9.51
N PRO A 36 4.96 -2.31 -10.47
CA PRO A 36 4.30 -1.02 -10.62
C PRO A 36 3.68 -0.60 -9.29
N PRO A 37 3.74 0.70 -8.93
CA PRO A 37 3.20 1.16 -7.65
C PRO A 37 1.71 0.83 -7.57
N LEU A 38 1.33 0.10 -6.52
CA LEU A 38 -0.06 -0.27 -6.26
C LEU A 38 -0.90 1.01 -6.14
N CYS A 39 -2.02 1.08 -6.86
CA CYS A 39 -2.90 2.24 -6.83
C CYS A 39 -3.74 2.26 -5.53
N GLY A 40 -3.98 3.46 -4.98
CA GLY A 40 -4.83 3.65 -3.81
C GLY A 40 -4.12 4.31 -2.63
N CYS A 41 -4.81 4.40 -1.50
CA CYS A 41 -4.24 4.88 -0.24
C CYS A 41 -3.35 3.80 0.39
N ALA A 42 -2.47 4.20 1.32
CA ALA A 42 -1.53 3.28 1.98
C ALA A 42 -2.21 2.05 2.61
N TYR A 43 -3.41 2.23 3.18
CA TYR A 43 -4.20 1.12 3.72
C TYR A 43 -4.55 0.09 2.63
N LEU A 44 -5.00 0.56 1.47
CA LEU A 44 -5.39 -0.29 0.36
C LEU A 44 -4.19 -0.97 -0.30
N GLN A 45 -3.04 -0.29 -0.37
CA GLN A 45 -1.78 -0.88 -0.84
C GLN A 45 -1.32 -2.02 0.09
N ALA A 46 -1.39 -1.83 1.41
CA ALA A 46 -1.08 -2.89 2.37
C ALA A 46 -2.07 -4.06 2.30
N LEU A 47 -3.35 -3.79 2.00
CA LEU A 47 -4.36 -4.82 1.77
C LEU A 47 -4.01 -5.66 0.53
N HIS A 48 -3.66 -5.00 -0.58
CA HIS A 48 -3.17 -5.63 -1.81
C HIS A 48 -2.04 -6.61 -1.54
N GLU A 49 -1.00 -6.17 -0.85
CA GLU A 49 0.17 -7.00 -0.54
C GLU A 49 -0.20 -8.26 0.26
N ARG A 50 -1.06 -8.15 1.27
CA ARG A 50 -1.50 -9.30 2.07
C ARG A 50 -2.35 -10.28 1.28
N ILE A 51 -3.23 -9.76 0.43
CA ILE A 51 -4.08 -10.54 -0.48
C ILE A 51 -3.22 -11.30 -1.49
N HIS A 52 -2.19 -10.67 -2.05
CA HIS A 52 -1.25 -11.29 -2.98
C HIS A 52 -0.35 -12.32 -2.30
N ALA A 53 0.15 -12.01 -1.11
CA ALA A 53 0.90 -12.96 -0.28
C ALA A 53 0.03 -14.16 0.16
N GLY A 54 -1.31 -14.04 0.09
CA GLY A 54 -2.25 -15.05 0.55
C GLY A 54 -2.22 -15.24 2.06
N SER A 55 -1.78 -14.21 2.79
CA SER A 55 -1.77 -14.11 4.24
C SER A 55 -2.97 -13.31 4.77
N TYR A 56 -3.76 -12.70 3.87
CA TYR A 56 -5.02 -12.08 4.24
C TYR A 56 -6.05 -13.15 4.58
N VAL A 57 -6.63 -13.06 5.77
CA VAL A 57 -7.70 -13.95 6.21
C VAL A 57 -8.96 -13.55 5.46
N THR A 58 -9.61 -14.52 4.83
CA THR A 58 -10.79 -14.29 3.98
C THR A 58 -12.07 -14.80 4.63
N THR A 59 -12.00 -15.17 5.92
CA THR A 59 -13.13 -15.61 6.75
C THR A 59 -13.54 -14.52 7.74
N GLY A 60 -14.75 -14.60 8.30
CA GLY A 60 -15.13 -13.77 9.44
C GLY A 60 -15.45 -12.30 9.14
N GLY A 61 -15.58 -11.91 7.86
CA GLY A 61 -15.98 -10.54 7.49
C GLY A 61 -14.82 -9.56 7.33
N ASP A 62 -13.56 -10.02 7.30
CA ASP A 62 -12.39 -9.15 7.16
C ASP A 62 -12.40 -8.28 5.89
N TYR A 63 -13.05 -8.75 4.80
CA TYR A 63 -13.27 -7.93 3.62
C TYR A 63 -14.23 -6.75 3.88
N LEU A 64 -15.28 -6.97 4.67
CA LEU A 64 -16.22 -5.91 5.07
C LEU A 64 -15.56 -4.92 6.02
N GLU A 65 -14.78 -5.41 6.98
CA GLU A 65 -14.01 -4.55 7.88
C GLU A 65 -13.05 -3.66 7.09
N ALA A 66 -12.42 -4.21 6.04
CA ALA A 66 -11.56 -3.42 5.16
C ALA A 66 -12.31 -2.35 4.37
N ILE A 67 -13.51 -2.65 3.90
CA ILE A 67 -14.38 -1.67 3.24
C ILE A 67 -14.76 -0.55 4.20
N PHE A 68 -15.22 -0.89 5.41
CA PHE A 68 -15.64 0.10 6.40
C PHE A 68 -14.46 0.95 6.88
N THR A 69 -13.32 0.34 7.17
CA THR A 69 -12.09 1.06 7.53
C THR A 69 -11.67 2.04 6.42
N HIS A 70 -11.72 1.60 5.15
CA HIS A 70 -11.44 2.49 4.02
C HIS A 70 -12.47 3.63 3.93
N ARG A 71 -13.76 3.34 4.08
CA ARG A 71 -14.84 4.34 4.02
C ARG A 71 -14.67 5.40 5.10
N ASP A 72 -14.36 5.01 6.33
CA ASP A 72 -14.12 5.94 7.43
C ASP A 72 -12.95 6.89 7.12
N ALA A 73 -11.83 6.35 6.62
CA ALA A 73 -10.70 7.15 6.18
C ALA A 73 -11.05 8.07 4.99
N PHE A 74 -11.81 7.54 4.03
CA PHE A 74 -12.30 8.29 2.88
C PHE A 74 -13.16 9.48 3.29
N PHE A 75 -14.11 9.30 4.22
CA PHE A 75 -14.95 10.38 4.71
C PHE A 75 -14.16 11.41 5.51
N ALA A 76 -13.11 11.00 6.22
CA ALA A 76 -12.24 11.91 6.96
C ALA A 76 -11.43 12.83 6.02
N TYR A 77 -10.93 12.31 4.90
CA TYR A 77 -10.18 13.12 3.93
C TYR A 77 -10.28 12.60 2.48
N PRO A 78 -11.37 12.91 1.76
CA PRO A 78 -11.60 12.39 0.40
C PRO A 78 -10.46 12.65 -0.59
N PRO A 79 -9.81 13.83 -0.64
CA PRO A 79 -8.78 14.10 -1.64
C PRO A 79 -7.60 13.11 -1.66
N ALA A 80 -7.25 12.48 -0.53
CA ALA A 80 -6.20 11.46 -0.48
C ALA A 80 -6.58 10.11 -1.11
N HIS A 81 -7.84 9.92 -1.48
CA HIS A 81 -8.38 8.64 -1.91
C HIS A 81 -8.79 8.60 -3.39
N ARG A 82 -8.43 9.61 -4.20
CA ARG A 82 -8.73 9.63 -5.65
C ARG A 82 -8.24 8.38 -6.39
N GLY A 83 -7.08 7.86 -6.01
CA GLY A 83 -6.51 6.64 -6.61
C GLY A 83 -7.15 5.33 -6.13
N CYS A 84 -8.01 5.37 -5.09
CA CYS A 84 -8.56 4.15 -4.50
C CYS A 84 -9.59 3.48 -5.41
N ALA A 85 -10.23 4.20 -6.34
CA ALA A 85 -11.12 3.60 -7.33
C ALA A 85 -10.39 2.55 -8.19
N VAL A 86 -9.19 2.88 -8.66
CA VAL A 86 -8.34 1.95 -9.42
C VAL A 86 -7.89 0.80 -8.51
N GLY A 87 -7.41 1.11 -7.31
CA GLY A 87 -6.91 0.09 -6.39
C GLY A 87 -7.97 -0.94 -6.00
N PHE A 88 -9.22 -0.54 -5.73
CA PHE A 88 -10.32 -1.47 -5.46
C PHE A 88 -10.69 -2.29 -6.69
N SER A 89 -10.61 -1.69 -7.89
CA SER A 89 -10.86 -2.42 -9.14
C SER A 89 -9.82 -3.52 -9.36
N ASP A 90 -8.55 -3.23 -9.05
CA ASP A 90 -7.48 -4.22 -9.08
C ASP A 90 -7.70 -5.32 -8.05
N LEU A 91 -8.03 -4.98 -6.79
CA LEU A 91 -8.35 -6.00 -5.77
C LEU A 91 -9.46 -6.94 -6.23
N ALA A 92 -10.55 -6.39 -6.77
CA ALA A 92 -11.67 -7.18 -7.24
C ALA A 92 -11.23 -8.17 -8.34
N ARG A 93 -10.41 -7.69 -9.28
CA ARG A 93 -9.85 -8.51 -10.36
C ARG A 93 -8.92 -9.59 -9.81
N ASP A 94 -8.09 -9.27 -8.81
CA ASP A 94 -7.16 -10.24 -8.22
C ASP A 94 -7.89 -11.35 -7.46
N LEU A 95 -8.98 -11.03 -6.77
CA LEU A 95 -9.85 -12.01 -6.13
C LEU A 95 -10.53 -12.93 -7.16
N GLU A 96 -11.06 -12.37 -8.25
CA GLU A 96 -11.70 -13.16 -9.31
C GLU A 96 -10.73 -14.08 -10.05
N MET A 97 -9.52 -13.62 -10.29
CA MET A 97 -8.50 -14.42 -10.94
C MET A 97 -7.81 -15.36 -9.96
N ARG A 98 -8.05 -15.26 -8.64
CA ARG A 98 -7.20 -15.90 -7.64
C ARG A 98 -7.15 -17.41 -7.78
N GLU A 99 -8.28 -18.03 -8.06
CA GLU A 99 -8.42 -19.48 -8.27
C GLU A 99 -7.68 -19.94 -9.54
N LEU A 100 -7.59 -19.06 -10.55
CA LEU A 100 -7.03 -19.38 -11.86
C LEU A 100 -5.54 -19.02 -12.01
N SER A 101 -5.05 -17.99 -11.30
CA SER A 101 -3.79 -17.31 -11.64
C SER A 101 -2.59 -17.64 -10.74
N TRP A 102 -2.80 -17.97 -9.47
CA TRP A 102 -1.68 -18.08 -8.52
C TRP A 102 -1.06 -19.47 -8.40
N GLY A 103 -1.52 -20.45 -9.18
CA GLY A 103 -1.07 -21.85 -9.03
C GLY A 103 -1.28 -22.40 -7.62
N ARG A 104 -2.13 -21.76 -6.81
CA ARG A 104 -2.43 -22.15 -5.44
C ARG A 104 -3.62 -23.11 -5.45
N THR A 105 -3.49 -24.19 -4.69
CA THR A 105 -4.60 -25.09 -4.40
C THR A 105 -5.76 -24.30 -3.79
N TRP A 106 -6.97 -24.51 -4.31
CA TRP A 106 -8.21 -23.97 -3.76
C TRP A 106 -8.23 -24.10 -2.23
N ARG A 107 -8.70 -23.05 -1.54
CA ARG A 107 -8.85 -23.04 -0.09
C ARG A 107 -10.28 -22.68 0.31
N ALA A 108 -10.80 -23.34 1.33
CA ALA A 108 -12.19 -23.17 1.78
C ALA A 108 -12.50 -21.75 2.29
N ASP A 109 -11.49 -21.02 2.73
CA ASP A 109 -11.63 -19.62 3.13
C ASP A 109 -11.92 -18.69 1.94
N TRP A 110 -11.69 -19.10 0.69
CA TRP A 110 -11.90 -18.27 -0.51
C TRP A 110 -13.33 -18.28 -1.05
N GLU A 111 -14.27 -19.00 -0.43
CA GLU A 111 -15.67 -19.04 -0.86
C GLU A 111 -16.30 -17.62 -0.92
N GLY A 112 -15.86 -16.72 -0.04
CA GLY A 112 -16.29 -15.32 -0.01
C GLY A 112 -15.61 -14.38 -1.03
N ASP A 113 -14.61 -14.84 -1.79
CA ASP A 113 -13.84 -13.96 -2.69
C ASP A 113 -14.72 -13.36 -3.80
N SER A 114 -15.74 -14.10 -4.27
CA SER A 114 -16.68 -13.61 -5.29
C SER A 114 -17.57 -12.46 -4.79
N GLU A 115 -18.09 -12.57 -3.57
CA GLU A 115 -18.87 -11.52 -2.92
C GLU A 115 -17.99 -10.30 -2.60
N ALA A 116 -16.77 -10.54 -2.11
CA ALA A 116 -15.80 -9.49 -1.83
C ALA A 116 -15.39 -8.74 -3.10
N ALA A 117 -15.18 -9.43 -4.23
CA ALA A 117 -14.89 -8.81 -5.51
C ALA A 117 -16.04 -7.89 -5.98
N ALA A 118 -17.29 -8.33 -5.82
CA ALA A 118 -18.46 -7.50 -6.12
C ALA A 118 -18.53 -6.26 -5.21
N ALA A 119 -18.25 -6.42 -3.92
CA ALA A 119 -18.23 -5.31 -2.96
C ALA A 119 -17.10 -4.31 -3.27
N PHE A 120 -15.90 -4.78 -3.60
CA PHE A 120 -14.79 -3.91 -4.01
C PHE A 120 -15.07 -3.15 -5.30
N ARG A 121 -15.72 -3.77 -6.29
CA ARG A 121 -16.20 -3.03 -7.48
C ARG A 121 -17.19 -1.93 -7.13
N HIS A 122 -18.10 -2.20 -6.19
CA HIS A 122 -19.04 -1.20 -5.73
C HIS A 122 -18.31 -0.01 -5.07
N GLU A 123 -17.32 -0.27 -4.20
CA GLU A 123 -16.48 0.79 -3.62
C GLU A 123 -15.75 1.60 -4.69
N ALA A 124 -15.17 0.93 -5.69
CA ALA A 124 -14.50 1.60 -6.79
C ALA A 124 -15.43 2.58 -7.53
N TRP A 125 -16.67 2.15 -7.80
CA TRP A 125 -17.69 2.98 -8.43
C TRP A 125 -18.10 4.17 -7.56
N VAL A 126 -18.30 3.97 -6.25
CA VAL A 126 -18.65 5.04 -5.31
C VAL A 126 -17.55 6.12 -5.29
N ILE A 127 -16.28 5.71 -5.21
CA ILE A 127 -15.13 6.63 -5.16
C ILE A 127 -14.98 7.37 -6.49
N ALA A 128 -15.13 6.68 -7.62
CA ALA A 128 -15.03 7.30 -8.95
C ALA A 128 -16.05 8.43 -9.13
N ASN A 129 -17.27 8.24 -8.62
CA ASN A 129 -18.34 9.24 -8.71
C ASN A 129 -18.25 10.35 -7.65
N ALA A 130 -17.43 10.18 -6.62
CA ALA A 130 -17.25 11.21 -5.59
C ALA A 130 -16.38 12.40 -6.07
N PHE A 131 -15.66 12.23 -7.20
CA PHE A 131 -14.83 13.28 -7.81
C PHE A 131 -15.28 13.67 -9.22
N ALA A 132 -16.43 13.16 -9.66
CA ALA A 132 -17.03 13.45 -10.96
C ALA A 132 -17.64 14.86 -11.03
#